data_AF-A0A5E4GQ80-F1
#
_entry.id   AF-A0A5E4GQ80-F1
#
_cell.length_a   1.000
_cell.length_b   1.000
_cell.length_c   1.000
_cell.angle_alpha   90.00
_cell.angle_beta   90.00
_cell.angle_gamma   90.00
#
_symmetry.space_group_name_H-M   'P 1'
#
loop_
_entity.id
_entity.type
_entity.pdbx_description
1 polymer ?
#
loop_
_entity_poly.entity_id
_entity_poly.type
_entity_poly.pdbx_seq_one_letter_code
_entity_poly.pdbx_strand_id
1 'polypeptide(L)'
;EVSYLLHTALLLLLLPPSFCFQTSTVEDSTLCGNINIKYPFQLNRDLQNCGNYTFDLYCEENVTVICLYSGKYYIKAINYNDWTIRVVDGGVQKKDNYFSNPRYPLTSFNLSDGDPFAHYLWYTITERGVHSLAIREVPIIFISCANPMHSPRLVDTVPCINNSANSSLSST
;
A
#
# COMPACT_ATOMS: atom_id res chain seq x y z
N GLU A 1 -32.66 16.25 -58.80
CA GLU A 1 -32.39 15.24 -57.74
C GLU A 1 -30.97 14.66 -57.77
N VAL A 2 -30.41 14.33 -58.95
CA VAL A 2 -29.07 13.71 -59.08
C VAL A 2 -27.92 14.58 -58.53
N SER A 3 -28.03 15.91 -58.63
CA SER A 3 -26.99 16.85 -58.15
C SER A 3 -26.80 16.85 -56.62
N TYR A 4 -27.88 16.64 -55.86
CA TYR A 4 -27.83 16.60 -54.39
C TYR A 4 -27.16 15.33 -53.88
N LEU A 5 -27.38 14.21 -54.56
CA LEU A 5 -26.76 12.92 -54.23
C LEU A 5 -25.24 12.93 -54.50
N LEU A 6 -24.78 13.67 -55.50
CA LEU A 6 -23.34 13.82 -55.78
C LEU A 6 -22.62 14.62 -54.69
N HIS A 7 -23.27 15.68 -54.20
CA HIS A 7 -22.70 16.55 -53.16
C HIS A 7 -22.62 15.85 -51.80
N THR A 8 -23.64 15.06 -51.43
CA THR A 8 -23.62 14.30 -50.18
C THR A 8 -22.55 13.20 -50.20
N ALA A 9 -22.38 12.50 -51.33
CA ALA A 9 -21.34 11.50 -51.48
C ALA A 9 -19.92 12.09 -51.39
N LEU A 10 -19.70 13.27 -51.98
CA LEU A 10 -18.40 13.96 -51.93
C LEU A 10 -18.06 14.45 -50.50
N LEU A 11 -19.07 14.89 -49.74
CA LEU A 11 -18.89 15.33 -48.35
C LEU A 11 -18.49 14.17 -47.41
N LEU A 12 -18.99 12.96 -47.67
CA LEU A 12 -18.65 11.73 -46.94
C LEU A 12 -17.22 11.23 -47.24
N LEU A 13 -16.68 11.51 -48.42
CA LEU A 13 -15.31 11.18 -48.83
C LEU A 13 -14.26 12.17 -48.28
N LEU A 14 -14.67 13.38 -47.92
CA LEU A 14 -13.81 14.43 -47.37
C LEU A 14 -13.72 14.42 -45.84
N LEU A 15 -14.55 13.61 -45.17
CA LEU A 15 -14.40 13.36 -43.74
C LEU A 15 -13.23 12.38 -43.55
N PRO A 16 -12.12 12.79 -42.92
CA PRO A 16 -11.08 11.84 -42.56
C PRO A 16 -11.69 10.76 -41.68
N PRO A 17 -11.28 9.48 -41.80
CA PRO A 17 -11.71 8.43 -40.89
C PRO A 17 -11.02 8.65 -39.53
N SER A 18 -11.43 9.69 -38.80
CA SER A 18 -10.98 9.96 -37.43
C SER A 18 -11.89 9.24 -36.45
N PHE A 19 -11.91 7.92 -36.55
CA PHE A 19 -12.12 7.05 -35.41
C PHE A 19 -10.91 6.12 -35.35
N CYS A 20 -9.77 6.67 -34.92
CA CYS A 20 -8.82 5.83 -34.21
C CYS A 20 -9.50 5.45 -32.89
N PHE A 21 -10.18 4.31 -32.86
CA PHE A 21 -10.30 3.58 -31.61
C PHE A 21 -8.88 3.14 -31.28
N GLN A 22 -8.18 3.97 -30.51
CA GLN A 22 -6.97 3.53 -29.87
C GLN A 22 -7.44 2.56 -28.77
N THR A 23 -7.66 1.29 -29.12
CA THR A 23 -7.57 0.21 -28.14
C THR A 23 -6.10 0.02 -27.80
N SER A 24 -5.50 1.07 -27.25
CA SER A 24 -4.31 0.91 -26.46
C SER A 24 -4.79 0.22 -25.20
N THR A 25 -4.57 -1.08 -25.11
CA THR A 25 -4.34 -1.74 -23.83
C THR A 25 -3.06 -1.12 -23.25
N VAL A 26 -3.10 0.16 -22.90
CA VAL A 26 -2.10 0.75 -22.01
C VAL A 26 -2.41 0.06 -20.70
N GLU A 27 -1.54 -0.87 -20.31
CA GLU A 27 -1.32 -1.14 -18.90
C GLU A 27 -0.99 0.22 -18.27
N ASP A 28 -2.02 0.95 -17.86
CA ASP A 28 -1.93 2.32 -17.39
C ASP A 28 -1.27 2.29 -16.02
N SER A 29 0.06 2.31 -16.07
CA SER A 29 0.89 2.23 -14.89
C SER A 29 1.31 3.63 -14.49
N THR A 30 0.99 4.03 -13.27
CA THR A 30 1.37 5.33 -12.74
C THR A 30 2.57 5.18 -11.81
N LEU A 31 3.56 6.06 -11.96
CA LEU A 31 4.71 6.12 -11.06
C LEU A 31 4.43 7.06 -9.88
N CYS A 32 4.79 6.64 -8.67
CA CYS A 32 4.93 7.51 -7.51
C CYS A 32 6.28 7.21 -6.84
N GLY A 33 7.19 8.18 -6.88
CA GLY A 33 8.59 7.94 -6.52
C GLY A 33 9.19 6.81 -7.36
N ASN A 34 9.66 5.75 -6.69
CA ASN A 34 10.26 4.58 -7.34
C ASN A 34 9.30 3.38 -7.43
N ILE A 35 8.01 3.56 -7.14
CA ILE A 35 7.01 2.50 -7.19
C ILE A 35 6.19 2.66 -8.47
N ASN A 36 6.14 1.59 -9.27
CA ASN A 36 5.24 1.49 -10.41
C ASN A 36 3.92 0.87 -9.95
N ILE A 37 2.85 1.65 -10.04
CA ILE A 37 1.51 1.28 -9.60
C ILE A 37 0.68 0.89 -10.81
N LYS A 38 0.14 -0.32 -10.76
CA LYS A 38 -0.69 -0.96 -11.78
C LYS A 38 -1.89 -1.61 -11.12
N TYR A 39 -2.89 -1.93 -11.95
CA TYR A 39 -4.00 -2.80 -11.57
C TYR A 39 -3.48 -4.05 -10.84
N PRO A 40 -4.12 -4.48 -9.73
CA PRO A 40 -5.41 -4.05 -9.20
C PRO A 40 -5.38 -2.79 -8.30
N PHE A 41 -4.21 -2.22 -8.04
CA PHE A 41 -4.10 -1.08 -7.13
C PHE A 41 -4.52 0.22 -7.81
N GLN A 42 -5.32 1.01 -7.10
CA GLN A 42 -5.72 2.34 -7.53
C GLN A 42 -4.88 3.38 -6.79
N LEU A 43 -4.34 4.34 -7.54
CA LEU A 43 -3.65 5.48 -6.96
C LEU A 43 -4.67 6.60 -6.69
N ASN A 44 -4.87 6.93 -5.43
CA ASN A 44 -5.67 8.05 -4.98
C ASN A 44 -4.75 9.23 -4.61
N ARG A 45 -5.20 10.46 -4.89
CA ARG A 45 -4.39 11.68 -4.68
C ARG A 45 -4.64 12.35 -3.34
N ASP A 46 -5.82 12.13 -2.74
CA ASP A 46 -6.21 12.82 -1.52
C ASP A 46 -6.20 11.85 -0.34
N LEU A 47 -5.06 11.80 0.38
CA LEU A 47 -5.04 11.12 1.66
C LEU A 47 -5.68 12.01 2.72
N GLN A 48 -6.92 11.70 3.10
CA GLN A 48 -7.59 12.46 4.16
C GLN A 48 -7.24 11.95 5.56
N ASN A 49 -7.28 10.63 5.81
CA ASN A 49 -6.86 9.97 7.06
C ASN A 49 -6.80 8.44 6.88
N CYS A 50 -5.94 7.73 7.64
CA CYS A 50 -5.99 6.27 7.73
C CYS A 50 -7.15 5.82 8.64
N GLY A 51 -7.87 4.78 8.26
CA GLY A 51 -9.02 4.24 9.00
C GLY A 51 -10.10 3.59 8.14
N ASN A 52 -10.09 3.84 6.83
CA ASN A 52 -10.90 3.09 5.87
C ASN A 52 -10.18 1.80 5.46
N TYR A 53 -10.96 0.74 5.22
CA TYR A 53 -10.44 -0.59 4.89
C TYR A 53 -10.36 -0.78 3.37
N THR A 54 -9.44 -0.06 2.73
CA THR A 54 -9.18 -0.19 1.29
C THR A 54 -7.70 -0.49 1.04
N PHE A 55 -7.41 -1.12 -0.09
CA PHE A 55 -6.03 -1.32 -0.57
C PHE A 55 -5.59 -0.17 -1.50
N ASP A 56 -6.21 1.00 -1.35
CA ASP A 56 -5.86 2.17 -2.16
C ASP A 56 -4.45 2.63 -1.80
N LEU A 57 -3.71 3.00 -2.84
CA LEU A 57 -2.38 3.58 -2.70
C LEU A 57 -2.49 5.08 -2.80
N TYR A 58 -1.65 5.79 -2.06
CA TYR A 58 -1.58 7.24 -2.06
C TYR A 58 -0.16 7.68 -2.41
N CYS A 59 -0.01 8.91 -2.91
CA CYS A 59 1.30 9.49 -3.21
C CYS A 59 1.47 10.80 -2.43
N GLU A 60 2.29 10.78 -1.38
CA GLU A 60 2.65 11.96 -0.58
C GLU A 60 4.10 12.33 -0.89
N GLU A 61 4.34 13.51 -1.46
CA GLU A 61 5.70 14.02 -1.69
C GLU A 61 6.65 13.01 -2.39
N ASN A 62 6.20 12.36 -3.46
CA ASN A 62 6.91 11.28 -4.17
C ASN A 62 7.15 10.00 -3.35
N VAL A 63 6.42 9.79 -2.26
CA VAL A 63 6.44 8.54 -1.48
C VAL A 63 5.10 7.84 -1.61
N THR A 64 5.12 6.56 -2.03
CA THR A 64 3.91 5.74 -2.08
C THR A 64 3.54 5.25 -0.69
N VAL A 65 2.27 5.44 -0.34
CA VAL A 65 1.70 5.18 0.97
C VAL A 65 0.53 4.21 0.84
N ILE A 66 0.38 3.33 1.80
CA ILE A 66 -0.84 2.53 2.02
C ILE A 66 -1.29 2.73 3.47
N CYS A 67 -2.60 2.85 3.67
CA CYS A 67 -3.20 2.81 5.00
C CYS A 67 -3.70 1.40 5.28
N LEU A 68 -3.27 0.79 6.37
CA LEU A 68 -3.81 -0.46 6.88
C LEU A 68 -4.29 -0.21 8.29
N TYR A 69 -5.58 -0.42 8.55
CA TYR A 69 -6.24 0.00 9.79
C TYR A 69 -6.05 1.51 10.03
N SER A 70 -5.66 1.90 11.24
CA SER A 70 -5.27 3.27 11.59
C SER A 70 -3.82 3.61 11.25
N GLY A 71 -3.06 2.65 10.69
CA GLY A 71 -1.63 2.80 10.44
C GLY A 71 -1.33 3.32 9.04
N LYS A 72 -0.38 4.27 8.98
CA LYS A 72 0.22 4.76 7.74
C LYS A 72 1.51 3.99 7.46
N TYR A 73 1.65 3.40 6.28
CA TYR A 73 2.83 2.63 5.90
C TYR A 73 3.41 3.11 4.56
N TYR A 74 4.73 3.22 4.49
CA TYR A 74 5.46 3.56 3.29
C TYR A 74 5.78 2.30 2.48
N ILE A 75 5.37 2.26 1.22
CA ILE A 75 5.65 1.14 0.32
C ILE A 75 7.11 1.22 -0.14
N LYS A 76 7.81 0.08 -0.04
CA LYS A 76 9.19 -0.09 -0.49
C LYS A 76 9.32 -0.94 -1.73
N ALA A 77 8.35 -1.82 -1.98
CA ALA A 77 8.28 -2.61 -3.21
C ALA A 77 6.87 -3.19 -3.38
N ILE A 78 6.48 -3.36 -4.64
CA ILE A 78 5.33 -4.17 -5.03
C ILE A 78 5.86 -5.25 -5.97
N ASN A 79 5.56 -6.50 -5.69
CA ASN A 79 5.86 -7.63 -6.55
C ASN A 79 4.55 -8.20 -7.09
N TYR A 80 4.31 -7.95 -8.37
CA TYR A 80 3.10 -8.39 -9.07
C TYR A 80 3.11 -9.88 -9.43
N ASN A 81 4.28 -10.53 -9.48
CA ASN A 81 4.39 -11.97 -9.73
C ASN A 81 3.96 -12.76 -8.49
N ASP A 82 4.46 -12.34 -7.32
CA ASP A 82 4.22 -13.01 -6.04
C ASP A 82 3.04 -12.40 -5.28
N TRP A 83 2.39 -11.37 -5.83
CA TRP A 83 1.28 -10.63 -5.22
C TRP A 83 1.60 -10.10 -3.81
N THR A 84 2.82 -9.59 -3.61
CA THR A 84 3.27 -9.08 -2.31
C THR A 84 3.56 -7.58 -2.34
N ILE A 85 3.25 -6.91 -1.23
CA ILE A 85 3.66 -5.53 -0.97
C ILE A 85 4.59 -5.53 0.22
N ARG A 86 5.75 -4.88 0.08
CA ARG A 86 6.69 -4.66 1.18
C ARG A 86 6.53 -3.24 1.70
N VAL A 87 6.25 -3.12 2.99
CA VAL A 87 6.00 -1.83 3.64
C VAL A 87 6.92 -1.58 4.83
N VAL A 88 7.03 -0.32 5.23
CA VAL A 88 7.65 0.13 6.48
C VAL A 88 6.67 1.04 7.20
N ASP A 89 6.49 0.86 8.50
CA ASP A 89 5.65 1.73 9.33
C ASP A 89 6.11 3.19 9.26
N GLY A 90 5.17 4.14 9.16
CA GLY A 90 5.47 5.56 8.99
C GLY A 90 6.16 6.22 10.19
N GLY A 91 6.12 5.59 11.36
CA GLY A 91 6.89 5.97 12.55
C GLY A 91 8.36 5.56 12.49
N VAL A 92 8.72 4.61 11.64
CA VAL A 92 10.10 4.14 11.48
C VAL A 92 10.85 5.09 10.54
N GLN A 93 11.73 5.91 11.10
CA GLN A 93 12.48 6.93 10.37
C GLN A 93 13.97 6.62 10.37
N LYS A 94 14.61 6.82 9.21
CA LYS A 94 16.07 6.69 9.06
C LYS A 94 16.78 8.00 9.43
N LYS A 95 16.44 8.60 10.57
CA LYS A 95 17.04 9.87 10.99
C LYS A 95 18.14 9.62 12.02
N ASP A 96 19.34 10.11 11.72
CA ASP A 96 20.48 10.24 12.64
C ASP A 96 20.98 8.97 13.36
N ASN A 97 20.79 7.78 12.77
CA ASN A 97 21.21 6.48 13.33
C ASN A 97 20.56 6.09 14.66
N TYR A 98 19.51 6.81 15.07
CA TYR A 98 18.74 6.46 16.26
C TYR A 98 17.62 5.50 15.91
N PHE A 99 17.48 4.51 16.76
CA PHE A 99 16.41 3.54 16.68
C PHE A 99 15.06 4.24 16.80
N SER A 100 14.14 3.91 15.89
CA SER A 100 12.78 4.46 15.87
C SER A 100 11.78 3.32 15.98
N ASN A 101 10.86 3.42 16.93
CA ASN A 101 9.80 2.44 17.12
C ASN A 101 8.70 2.60 16.07
N PRO A 102 8.13 1.49 15.56
CA PRO A 102 6.92 1.55 14.76
C PRO A 102 5.77 2.13 15.59
N ARG A 103 4.97 3.00 14.99
CA ARG A 103 3.75 3.57 15.62
C ARG A 103 2.58 2.61 15.56
N TYR A 104 2.50 1.84 14.49
CA TYR A 104 1.45 0.85 14.23
C TYR A 104 2.10 -0.49 13.89
N PRO A 105 2.53 -1.27 14.90
CA PRO A 105 3.11 -2.58 14.68
C PRO A 105 2.15 -3.47 13.87
N LEU A 106 2.60 -3.89 12.69
CA LEU A 106 1.83 -4.77 11.81
C LEU A 106 2.33 -6.20 11.98
N THR A 107 1.48 -7.05 12.57
CA THR A 107 1.78 -8.48 12.76
C THR A 107 0.58 -9.30 12.31
N SER A 108 0.82 -10.58 12.02
CA SER A 108 -0.23 -11.58 11.74
C SER A 108 -1.28 -11.67 12.84
N PHE A 109 -0.96 -11.31 14.09
CA PHE A 109 -1.93 -11.22 15.19
C PHE A 109 -2.97 -10.11 15.02
N ASN A 110 -2.73 -9.12 14.15
CA ASN A 110 -3.73 -8.11 13.84
C ASN A 110 -4.88 -8.69 13.00
N LEU A 111 -4.67 -9.81 12.33
CA LEU A 111 -5.70 -10.48 11.53
C LEU A 111 -6.57 -11.34 12.47
N SER A 112 -7.79 -10.87 12.75
CA SER A 112 -8.80 -11.60 13.55
C SER A 112 -9.93 -12.15 12.68
N ASP A 113 -10.73 -13.05 13.23
CA ASP A 113 -11.99 -13.46 12.58
C ASP A 113 -12.95 -12.26 12.49
N GLY A 114 -13.50 -12.00 11.31
CA GLY A 114 -14.25 -10.78 11.02
C GLY A 114 -13.39 -9.52 10.80
N ASP A 115 -12.08 -9.65 10.68
CA ASP A 115 -11.20 -8.52 10.34
C ASP A 115 -11.56 -7.96 8.95
N PRO A 116 -11.62 -6.64 8.77
CA PRO A 116 -12.02 -6.02 7.49
C PRO A 116 -11.11 -6.36 6.30
N PHE A 117 -9.86 -6.76 6.56
CA PHE A 117 -8.90 -7.24 5.58
C PHE A 117 -8.76 -8.78 5.57
N ALA A 118 -9.36 -9.48 6.55
CA ALA A 118 -9.51 -10.94 6.53
C ALA A 118 -10.84 -11.34 5.89
N HIS A 119 -10.82 -12.43 5.15
CA HIS A 119 -11.98 -12.83 4.37
C HIS A 119 -13.07 -13.49 5.24
N TYR A 120 -14.31 -12.98 5.17
CA TYR A 120 -15.52 -13.69 5.60
C TYR A 120 -15.95 -14.66 4.48
N LEU A 121 -15.86 -15.96 4.73
CA LEU A 121 -16.43 -16.99 3.85
C LEU A 121 -17.97 -16.90 3.87
N TRP A 122 -18.58 -16.19 2.93
CA TRP A 122 -19.98 -16.45 2.59
C TRP A 122 -20.18 -16.54 1.07
N TYR A 123 -20.83 -17.63 0.68
CA TYR A 123 -21.05 -18.06 -0.69
C TYR A 123 -21.80 -17.02 -1.52
N THR A 124 -21.13 -16.41 -2.50
CA THR A 124 -21.66 -16.32 -3.87
C THR A 124 -20.50 -16.29 -4.85
N ILE A 125 -20.41 -17.34 -5.66
CA ILE A 125 -19.46 -17.47 -6.77
C ILE A 125 -19.80 -16.37 -7.78
N THR A 126 -19.03 -15.29 -7.79
CA THR A 126 -18.79 -14.49 -9.00
C THR A 126 -17.30 -14.24 -9.08
N GLU A 127 -16.76 -14.41 -10.28
CA GLU A 127 -15.36 -14.57 -10.67
C GLU A 127 -14.46 -13.34 -10.42
N ARG A 128 -14.50 -12.75 -9.22
CA ARG A 128 -13.55 -11.71 -8.80
C ARG A 128 -12.54 -12.33 -7.84
N GLY A 129 -11.26 -12.25 -8.20
CA GLY A 129 -10.15 -12.74 -7.41
C GLY A 129 -10.28 -12.32 -5.95
N VAL A 130 -10.33 -13.31 -5.06
CA VAL A 130 -10.45 -13.10 -3.63
C VAL A 130 -9.05 -12.74 -3.11
N HIS A 131 -8.83 -11.47 -2.78
CA HIS A 131 -7.58 -11.01 -2.18
C HIS A 131 -7.75 -10.97 -0.66
N SER A 132 -7.33 -12.03 0.04
CA SER A 132 -7.17 -11.99 1.50
C SER A 132 -5.80 -11.42 1.87
N LEU A 133 -5.75 -10.53 2.86
CA LEU A 133 -4.48 -10.04 3.37
C LEU A 133 -3.79 -11.16 4.17
N ALA A 134 -2.57 -11.51 3.79
CA ALA A 134 -1.67 -12.30 4.60
C ALA A 134 -0.45 -11.44 4.95
N ILE A 135 -0.12 -11.34 6.24
CA ILE A 135 1.05 -10.62 6.71
C ILE A 135 2.18 -11.64 6.84
N ARG A 136 3.32 -11.35 6.20
CA ARG A 136 4.54 -12.14 6.28
C ARG A 136 5.64 -11.31 6.94
N GLU A 137 5.69 -11.37 8.25
CA GLU A 137 6.66 -10.64 9.05
C GLU A 137 7.80 -11.54 9.57
N VAL A 138 8.93 -10.90 9.88
CA VAL A 138 9.93 -11.45 10.80
C VAL A 138 9.86 -10.56 12.04
N PRO A 139 9.31 -11.04 13.16
CA PRO A 139 9.01 -10.18 14.30
C PRO A 139 10.30 -9.69 14.96
N ILE A 140 10.29 -8.42 15.37
CA ILE A 140 11.27 -7.85 16.28
C ILE A 140 10.55 -7.64 17.62
N ILE A 141 11.00 -8.33 18.65
CA ILE A 141 10.36 -8.33 19.98
C ILE A 141 11.22 -7.52 20.93
N PHE A 142 10.61 -6.49 21.53
CA PHE A 142 11.22 -5.70 22.61
C PHE A 142 10.80 -6.28 23.95
N ILE A 143 11.78 -6.60 24.78
CA ILE A 143 11.54 -7.13 26.13
C ILE A 143 12.25 -6.21 27.11
N SER A 144 11.53 -5.78 28.14
CA SER A 144 12.11 -5.10 29.30
C SER A 144 12.16 -6.09 30.46
N CYS A 145 13.34 -6.28 31.04
CA CYS A 145 13.55 -7.20 32.14
C CYS A 145 13.96 -6.41 33.39
N ALA A 146 13.41 -6.77 34.56
CA ALA A 146 13.78 -6.14 35.82
C ALA A 146 15.24 -6.41 36.22
N ASN A 147 15.79 -7.55 35.79
CA ASN A 147 17.19 -7.93 36.00
C ASN A 147 17.89 -8.12 34.64
N PRO A 148 19.19 -7.79 34.51
CA PRO A 148 19.95 -8.05 33.30
C PRO A 148 19.90 -9.53 32.91
N MET A 149 19.53 -9.79 31.65
CA MET A 149 19.48 -11.15 31.11
C MET A 149 20.51 -11.29 29.99
N HIS A 150 21.56 -12.07 30.24
CA HIS A 150 22.58 -12.35 29.25
C HIS A 150 22.23 -13.63 28.50
N SER A 151 21.82 -13.49 27.24
CA SER A 151 21.57 -14.60 26.33
C SER A 151 22.15 -14.27 24.97
N PRO A 152 22.85 -15.19 24.30
CA PRO A 152 23.39 -14.96 22.95
C PRO A 152 22.29 -14.77 21.90
N ARG A 153 21.02 -15.02 22.25
CA ARG A 153 19.86 -14.81 21.38
C ARG A 153 19.28 -13.40 21.48
N LEU A 154 19.77 -12.59 22.40
CA LEU A 154 19.29 -11.23 22.63
C LEU A 154 20.37 -10.22 22.26
N VAL A 155 19.92 -9.09 21.73
CA VAL A 155 20.77 -7.94 21.43
C VAL A 155 20.43 -6.85 22.43
N ASP A 156 21.45 -6.30 23.07
CA ASP A 156 21.28 -5.16 23.98
C ASP A 156 20.84 -3.92 23.18
N THR A 157 19.72 -3.33 23.60
CA THR A 157 19.12 -2.16 22.97
C THR A 157 19.51 -0.85 23.67
N VAL A 158 20.29 -0.89 24.76
CA VAL A 158 20.81 0.31 25.44
C VAL A 158 21.49 1.31 24.46
N PRO A 159 22.30 0.88 23.48
CA PRO A 159 22.89 1.80 22.51
C PRO A 159 21.87 2.51 21.59
N CYS A 160 20.67 1.95 21.49
CA CYS A 160 19.59 2.40 20.62
C CYS A 160 18.60 3.32 21.35
N ILE A 161 18.51 3.20 22.69
CA ILE A 161 17.66 4.05 23.53
C ILE A 161 18.46 5.30 23.88
N ASN A 162 18.42 6.30 22.99
CA ASN A 162 18.84 7.62 23.39
C ASN A 162 17.85 8.15 24.45
N ASN A 163 18.39 8.64 25.57
CA ASN A 163 17.69 9.17 26.76
C ASN A 163 16.75 10.37 26.53
N SER A 164 16.18 10.54 25.32
CA SER A 164 15.15 11.55 25.02
C SER A 164 13.72 11.03 25.19
N ALA A 165 13.52 9.73 25.42
CA ALA A 165 12.21 9.15 25.73
C ALA A 165 12.02 8.92 27.25
N ASN A 166 12.43 9.90 28.06
CA ASN A 166 11.93 10.01 29.44
C ASN A 166 10.48 10.53 29.42
N SER A 167 9.54 9.71 28.97
CA SER A 167 8.11 9.81 29.33
C SER A 167 7.28 8.81 28.50
N SER A 168 6.91 7.68 29.11
CA SER A 168 5.63 6.97 28.94
C SER A 168 5.66 5.42 28.99
N LEU A 169 6.68 4.80 29.58
CA LEU A 169 6.43 3.51 30.26
C LEU A 169 5.95 3.78 31.69
N SER A 170 4.72 4.30 31.79
CA SER A 170 3.95 4.14 33.02
C SER A 170 3.50 2.68 33.07
N SER A 171 4.11 1.96 33.99
CA SER A 171 3.59 0.73 34.57
C SER A 171 2.10 0.85 34.93
N THR A 172 1.31 -0.07 34.41
CA THR A 172 0.10 -0.60 35.05
C THR A 172 0.11 -2.10 34.90
#